data_AF-A0A7S4AXA0-F1
#
_entry.id   AF-A0A7S4AXA0-F1
#
_cell.length_a   1.000
_cell.length_b   1.000
_cell.length_c   1.000
_cell.angle_alpha   90.00
_cell.angle_beta   90.00
_cell.angle_gamma   90.00
#
_symmetry.space_group_name_H-M   'P 1'
#
loop_
_entity.id
_entity.type
_entity.pdbx_description
1 polymer ?
#
loop_
_entity_poly.entity_id
_entity_poly.type
_entity_poly.pdbx_seq_one_letter_code
_entity_poly.pdbx_strand_id
1 'polypeptide(L)'
;KMKKLAIKSWAIEDRPREKLMLKGKTVLTDAELIAILIGSGSKNETAVALSKRILNSVNNNINQLASLSIEKLMQFKGIGEAKAISIITALELGKRRHFEQVELKPKIVSSKSVFEILQPIIGDLQHEEFWVLYLNNFNKVLR
;
A
#
# COMPACT_ATOMS: atom_id res chain seq x y z
N LYS A 1 16.96 -28.15 10.82
CA LYS A 1 16.51 -26.88 10.18
C LYS A 1 15.50 -27.21 9.09
N MET A 2 14.21 -26.91 9.27
CA MET A 2 13.21 -27.11 8.20
C MET A 2 13.61 -26.26 6.99
N LYS A 3 13.86 -26.91 5.85
CA LYS A 3 14.18 -26.27 4.58
C LYS A 3 12.91 -25.55 4.13
N LYS A 4 12.84 -24.23 4.27
CA LYS A 4 11.68 -23.46 3.78
C LYS A 4 11.53 -23.71 2.28
N LEU A 5 10.41 -24.29 1.90
CA LEU A 5 10.07 -24.59 0.51
C LEU A 5 10.07 -23.29 -0.30
N ALA A 6 10.80 -23.27 -1.41
CA ALA A 6 10.76 -22.17 -2.36
C ALA A 6 9.34 -22.04 -2.93
N ILE A 7 8.88 -20.84 -3.27
CA ILE A 7 7.53 -20.64 -3.84
C ILE A 7 7.32 -21.52 -5.08
N LYS A 8 8.38 -21.73 -5.89
CA LYS A 8 8.35 -22.63 -7.06
C LYS A 8 8.03 -24.09 -6.75
N SER A 9 8.14 -24.51 -5.48
CA SER A 9 7.78 -25.87 -5.04
C SER A 9 6.36 -25.99 -4.49
N TRP A 10 5.62 -24.87 -4.38
CA TRP A 10 4.21 -24.90 -4.02
C TRP A 10 3.37 -25.38 -5.20
N ALA A 11 2.14 -25.83 -4.91
CA ALA A 11 1.11 -26.05 -5.90
C ALA A 11 0.93 -24.78 -6.75
N ILE A 12 0.66 -24.93 -8.05
CA ILE A 12 0.63 -23.81 -9.00
C ILE A 12 -0.42 -22.78 -8.54
N GLU A 13 -1.56 -23.26 -8.06
CA GLU A 13 -2.67 -22.47 -7.55
C GLU A 13 -2.39 -21.68 -6.25
N ASP A 14 -1.27 -21.96 -5.58
CA ASP A 14 -0.82 -21.27 -4.36
C ASP A 14 0.35 -20.31 -4.62
N ARG A 15 0.99 -20.39 -5.79
CA ARG A 15 2.06 -19.45 -6.15
C ARG A 15 1.43 -18.09 -6.44
N PRO A 16 1.87 -16.99 -5.82
CA PRO A 16 1.12 -15.72 -5.87
C PRO A 16 0.82 -15.21 -7.29
N ARG A 17 1.78 -15.29 -8.23
CA ARG A 17 1.58 -14.78 -9.60
C ARG A 17 0.59 -15.65 -10.37
N GLU A 18 0.75 -16.96 -10.30
CA GLU A 18 -0.12 -17.93 -10.95
C GLU A 18 -1.52 -17.93 -10.30
N LYS A 19 -1.60 -17.84 -8.98
CA LYS A 19 -2.86 -17.65 -8.22
C LYS A 19 -3.60 -16.39 -8.67
N LEU A 20 -2.89 -15.27 -8.87
CA LEU A 20 -3.47 -14.04 -9.42
C LEU A 20 -4.03 -14.24 -10.83
N MET A 21 -3.31 -14.94 -11.70
CA MET A 21 -3.75 -15.22 -13.07
C MET A 21 -4.95 -16.16 -13.12
N LEU A 22 -4.98 -17.19 -12.27
CA LEU A 22 -6.00 -18.24 -12.29
C LEU A 22 -7.28 -17.87 -11.52
N LYS A 23 -7.14 -17.19 -10.38
CA LYS A 23 -8.23 -16.94 -9.43
C LYS A 23 -8.56 -15.45 -9.26
N GLY A 24 -7.77 -14.56 -9.87
CA GLY A 24 -7.94 -13.12 -9.77
C GLY A 24 -7.35 -12.50 -8.50
N LYS A 25 -7.36 -11.17 -8.45
CA LYS A 25 -6.70 -10.39 -7.38
C LYS A 25 -7.36 -10.47 -6.00
N THR A 26 -8.66 -10.78 -5.93
CA THR A 26 -9.45 -10.75 -4.69
C THR A 26 -9.15 -11.90 -3.73
N VAL A 27 -8.55 -12.98 -4.23
CA VAL A 27 -8.19 -14.15 -3.41
C VAL A 27 -6.79 -14.08 -2.79
N LEU A 28 -6.01 -13.05 -3.15
CA LEU A 28 -4.68 -12.84 -2.59
C LEU A 28 -4.78 -12.11 -1.27
N THR A 29 -3.95 -12.54 -0.34
CA THR A 29 -3.66 -11.80 0.88
C THR A 29 -2.76 -10.60 0.59
N ASP A 30 -2.77 -9.60 1.46
CA ASP A 30 -1.88 -8.43 1.34
C ASP A 30 -0.40 -8.83 1.25
N ALA A 31 -0.01 -9.87 2.00
CA ALA A 31 1.35 -10.40 1.94
C ALA A 31 1.69 -10.98 0.56
N GLU A 32 0.74 -11.65 -0.10
CA GLU A 32 0.96 -12.16 -1.46
C GLU A 32 1.00 -11.03 -2.49
N LEU A 33 0.17 -9.98 -2.34
CA LEU A 33 0.22 -8.79 -3.18
C LEU A 33 1.60 -8.10 -3.10
N ILE A 34 2.10 -7.87 -1.88
CA ILE A 34 3.43 -7.30 -1.67
C ILE A 34 4.52 -8.25 -2.21
N ALA A 35 4.36 -9.57 -2.02
CA ALA A 35 5.32 -10.56 -2.52
C ALA A 35 5.47 -10.51 -4.05
N ILE A 36 4.36 -10.26 -4.77
CA ILE A 36 4.38 -10.07 -6.22
C ILE A 36 5.17 -8.81 -6.59
N LEU A 37 4.92 -7.70 -5.91
CA LEU A 37 5.61 -6.41 -6.13
C LEU A 37 7.13 -6.54 -5.96
N ILE A 38 7.57 -7.13 -4.85
CA ILE A 38 9.01 -7.25 -4.56
C ILE A 38 9.70 -8.35 -5.40
N GLY A 39 8.92 -9.24 -6.01
CA GLY A 39 9.33 -10.30 -6.92
C GLY A 39 10.14 -11.46 -6.32
N SER A 40 10.93 -11.21 -5.28
CA SER A 40 11.75 -12.20 -4.60
C SER A 40 11.91 -11.89 -3.11
N GLY A 41 12.15 -12.92 -2.31
CA GLY A 41 12.46 -12.78 -0.89
C GLY A 41 13.93 -12.48 -0.64
N SER A 42 14.48 -13.07 0.43
CA SER A 42 15.90 -13.06 0.74
C SER A 42 16.51 -14.47 0.65
N LYS A 43 17.81 -14.60 0.91
CA LYS A 43 18.47 -15.92 1.00
C LYS A 43 17.81 -16.86 2.01
N ASN A 44 17.15 -16.32 3.04
CA ASN A 44 16.65 -17.08 4.20
C ASN A 44 15.12 -17.18 4.27
N GLU A 45 14.39 -16.43 3.43
CA GLU A 45 12.92 -16.42 3.45
C GLU A 45 12.33 -16.13 2.08
N THR A 46 11.16 -16.71 1.80
CA THR A 46 10.42 -16.47 0.55
C THR A 46 9.87 -15.04 0.50
N ALA A 47 9.49 -14.57 -0.69
CA ALA A 47 8.86 -13.26 -0.86
C ALA A 47 7.62 -13.11 0.04
N VAL A 48 6.74 -14.13 0.08
CA VAL A 48 5.54 -14.15 0.93
C VAL A 48 5.89 -14.08 2.42
N ALA A 49 6.93 -14.80 2.87
CA ALA A 49 7.34 -14.76 4.27
C ALA A 49 7.94 -13.40 4.65
N LEU A 50 8.76 -12.80 3.78
CA LEU A 50 9.29 -11.45 3.95
C LEU A 50 8.17 -10.42 4.01
N SER A 51 7.19 -10.48 3.10
CA SER A 51 6.03 -9.61 3.09
C SER A 51 5.16 -9.74 4.34
N LYS A 52 4.93 -10.97 4.83
CA LYS A 52 4.26 -11.19 6.13
C LYS A 52 5.01 -10.51 7.28
N ARG A 53 6.34 -10.62 7.31
CA ARG A 53 7.16 -9.99 8.35
C ARG A 53 7.10 -8.46 8.31
N ILE A 54 7.09 -7.87 7.12
CA ILE A 54 6.92 -6.43 6.91
C ILE A 54 5.52 -5.97 7.37
N LEU A 55 4.46 -6.66 6.97
CA LEU A 55 3.10 -6.32 7.42
C LEU A 55 2.95 -6.45 8.94
N ASN A 56 3.53 -7.49 9.53
CA ASN A 56 3.45 -7.69 10.98
C ASN A 56 4.17 -6.59 11.77
N SER A 57 5.21 -5.94 11.24
CA SER A 57 5.88 -4.82 11.92
C SER A 57 5.03 -3.55 12.01
N VAL A 58 3.95 -3.48 11.22
CA VAL A 58 2.98 -2.38 11.20
C VAL A 58 1.58 -2.87 11.58
N ASN A 59 1.49 -3.94 12.38
CA ASN A 59 0.23 -4.52 12.86
C ASN A 59 -0.78 -4.85 11.74
N ASN A 60 -0.29 -5.24 10.56
CA ASN A 60 -1.08 -5.49 9.35
C ASN A 60 -1.92 -4.27 8.89
N ASN A 61 -1.48 -3.06 9.24
CA ASN A 61 -2.13 -1.82 8.83
C ASN A 61 -1.43 -1.24 7.59
N ILE A 62 -2.14 -1.24 6.45
CA ILE A 62 -1.63 -0.75 5.16
C ILE A 62 -1.31 0.76 5.21
N ASN A 63 -2.07 1.55 5.96
CA ASN A 63 -1.79 2.99 6.10
C ASN A 63 -0.47 3.22 6.86
N GLN A 64 -0.22 2.44 7.92
CA GLN A 64 1.06 2.49 8.61
C GLN A 64 2.21 2.01 7.72
N LEU A 65 1.99 1.00 6.88
CA LEU A 65 2.98 0.58 5.89
C LEU A 65 3.33 1.72 4.92
N ALA A 66 2.33 2.45 4.44
CA ALA A 66 2.51 3.57 3.51
C ALA A 66 3.28 4.75 4.13
N SER A 67 3.21 4.92 5.45
CA SER A 67 3.97 5.95 6.18
C SER A 67 5.44 5.61 6.44
N LEU A 68 5.89 4.38 6.14
CA LEU A 68 7.29 4.00 6.36
C LEU A 68 8.22 4.70 5.37
N SER A 69 9.36 5.18 5.86
CA SER A 69 10.41 5.69 4.99
C SER A 69 11.13 4.56 4.24
N ILE A 70 11.82 4.90 3.15
CA ILE A 70 12.63 3.94 2.38
C ILE A 70 13.69 3.30 3.27
N GLU A 71 14.32 4.07 4.15
CA GLU A 71 15.35 3.58 5.08
C GLU A 71 14.77 2.54 6.04
N LYS A 72 13.57 2.77 6.58
CA LYS A 72 12.89 1.79 7.46
C LYS A 72 12.55 0.50 6.71
N LEU A 73 12.09 0.60 5.47
CA LEU A 73 11.82 -0.59 4.64
C LEU A 73 13.11 -1.35 4.31
N MET A 74 14.23 -0.66 4.09
CA MET A 74 15.52 -1.28 3.80
C MET A 74 16.16 -2.00 5.00
N GLN A 75 15.69 -1.76 6.23
CA GLN A 75 16.11 -2.55 7.40
C GLN A 75 15.67 -4.02 7.31
N PHE A 76 14.68 -4.34 6.47
CA PHE A 76 14.25 -5.71 6.24
C PHE A 76 15.20 -6.42 5.28
N LYS A 77 15.97 -7.38 5.80
CA LYS A 77 16.87 -8.21 4.97
C LYS A 77 16.15 -8.79 3.75
N GLY A 78 16.59 -8.42 2.56
CA GLY A 78 15.97 -8.80 1.28
C GLY A 78 15.19 -7.68 0.60
N ILE A 79 15.01 -6.54 1.26
CA ILE A 79 14.48 -5.29 0.70
C ILE A 79 15.65 -4.33 0.48
N GLY A 80 16.07 -4.21 -0.78
CA GLY A 80 16.92 -3.11 -1.22
C GLY A 80 16.08 -1.93 -1.69
N GLU A 81 16.74 -0.85 -2.06
CA GLU A 81 16.13 0.40 -2.53
C GLU A 81 15.03 0.18 -3.58
N ALA A 82 15.32 -0.57 -4.66
CA ALA A 82 14.35 -0.84 -5.72
C ALA A 82 13.05 -1.52 -5.21
N LYS A 83 13.17 -2.44 -4.24
CA LYS A 83 11.99 -3.12 -3.65
C LYS A 83 11.24 -2.19 -2.70
N ALA A 84 11.94 -1.36 -1.94
CA ALA A 84 11.33 -0.37 -1.06
C ALA A 84 10.54 0.66 -1.88
N ILE A 85 11.15 1.22 -2.93
CA ILE A 85 10.50 2.15 -3.87
C ILE A 85 9.26 1.48 -4.47
N SER A 86 9.37 0.23 -4.95
CA SER A 86 8.23 -0.48 -5.52
C SER A 86 7.03 -0.60 -4.57
N ILE A 87 7.27 -0.86 -3.27
CA ILE A 87 6.21 -0.92 -2.26
C ILE A 87 5.56 0.47 -2.10
N ILE A 88 6.37 1.51 -1.89
CA ILE A 88 5.87 2.88 -1.69
C ILE A 88 5.09 3.37 -2.90
N THR A 89 5.61 3.15 -4.11
CA THR A 89 4.93 3.51 -5.36
C THR A 89 3.58 2.81 -5.50
N ALA A 90 3.50 1.51 -5.18
CA ALA A 90 2.24 0.79 -5.27
C ALA A 90 1.18 1.31 -4.27
N LEU A 91 1.60 1.63 -3.05
CA LEU A 91 0.72 2.18 -2.02
C LEU A 91 0.23 3.58 -2.38
N GLU A 92 1.12 4.43 -2.90
CA GLU A 92 0.79 5.77 -3.39
C GLU A 92 -0.19 5.71 -4.58
N LEU A 93 -0.02 4.77 -5.51
CA LEU A 93 -1.00 4.55 -6.59
C LEU A 93 -2.36 4.11 -6.05
N GLY A 94 -2.38 3.24 -5.03
CA GLY A 94 -3.61 2.84 -4.35
C GLY A 94 -4.32 4.04 -3.69
N LYS A 95 -3.54 4.91 -3.04
CA LYS A 95 -3.99 6.16 -2.46
C LYS A 95 -4.60 7.08 -3.53
N ARG A 96 -3.87 7.38 -4.61
CA ARG A 96 -4.36 8.22 -5.72
C ARG A 96 -5.63 7.68 -6.38
N ARG A 97 -5.69 6.37 -6.63
CA ARG A 97 -6.88 5.72 -7.17
C ARG A 97 -8.11 5.95 -6.28
N HIS A 98 -7.94 5.94 -4.96
CA HIS A 98 -9.03 6.26 -4.04
C HIS A 98 -9.55 7.68 -4.26
N PHE A 99 -8.65 8.65 -4.49
CA PHE A 99 -9.02 10.05 -4.79
C PHE A 99 -9.65 10.27 -6.16
N GLU A 100 -9.22 9.54 -7.18
CA GLU A 100 -9.85 9.62 -8.51
C GLU A 100 -11.32 9.20 -8.46
N GLN A 101 -11.71 8.31 -7.54
CA GLN A 101 -13.13 7.94 -7.38
C GLN A 101 -13.97 9.02 -6.67
N VAL A 102 -13.32 9.98 -6.01
CA VAL A 102 -13.97 11.13 -5.34
C VAL A 102 -14.34 12.24 -6.35
N GLU A 103 -14.07 12.05 -7.66
CA GLU A 103 -14.38 13.04 -8.71
C GLU A 103 -15.90 13.33 -8.93
N LEU A 104 -16.79 12.69 -8.16
CA LEU A 104 -18.13 13.22 -7.90
C LEU A 104 -18.03 14.45 -6.98
N LYS A 105 -17.47 15.56 -7.51
CA LYS A 105 -17.35 16.91 -6.90
C LYS A 105 -17.84 16.94 -5.44
N PRO A 106 -17.00 16.58 -4.46
CA PRO A 106 -17.47 16.36 -3.11
C PRO A 106 -18.04 17.68 -2.61
N LYS A 107 -19.36 17.68 -2.42
CA LYS A 107 -20.09 18.83 -1.91
C LYS A 107 -19.73 18.92 -0.44
N ILE A 108 -19.12 20.02 -0.03
CA ILE A 108 -18.84 20.25 1.39
C ILE A 108 -20.16 20.61 2.06
N VAL A 109 -20.69 19.64 2.81
CA VAL A 109 -21.93 19.80 3.60
C VAL A 109 -21.68 19.68 5.10
N SER A 110 -20.46 19.30 5.49
CA SER A 110 -20.06 19.13 6.88
C SER A 110 -18.54 19.17 7.04
N SER A 111 -18.06 19.29 8.29
CA SER A 111 -16.65 19.11 8.63
C SER A 111 -16.14 17.72 8.28
N LYS A 112 -16.99 16.69 8.34
CA LYS A 112 -16.65 15.33 7.90
C LYS A 112 -16.31 15.29 6.41
N SER A 113 -17.05 16.02 5.58
CA SER A 113 -16.77 16.13 4.14
C SER A 113 -15.40 16.77 3.89
N VAL A 114 -15.03 17.78 4.68
CA VAL A 114 -13.68 18.40 4.62
C VAL A 114 -12.61 17.38 5.01
N PHE A 115 -12.83 16.66 6.11
CA PHE A 115 -11.91 15.62 6.59
C PHE A 115 -11.70 14.51 5.56
N GLU A 116 -12.76 14.00 4.93
CA GLU A 116 -12.64 12.94 3.92
C GLU A 116 -11.85 13.38 2.68
N ILE A 117 -11.94 14.67 2.30
CA ILE A 117 -11.17 15.24 1.19
C ILE A 117 -9.70 15.46 1.59
N LEU A 118 -9.46 16.04 2.76
CA LEU A 118 -8.14 16.51 3.17
C LEU A 118 -7.31 15.44 3.88
N GLN A 119 -7.90 14.59 4.73
CA GLN A 119 -7.18 13.61 5.54
C GLN A 119 -6.16 12.80 4.74
N PRO A 120 -6.42 12.43 3.49
CA PRO A 120 -5.40 11.69 2.75
C PRO A 120 -4.30 12.58 2.15
N ILE A 121 -4.58 13.84 1.85
CA ILE A 121 -3.57 14.78 1.35
C ILE A 121 -2.64 15.19 2.49
N ILE A 122 -3.22 15.56 3.63
CA ILE A 122 -2.49 16.20 4.74
C ILE A 122 -2.29 15.29 5.97
N GLY A 123 -3.03 14.19 6.09
CA GLY A 123 -3.05 13.39 7.32
C GLY A 123 -1.80 12.55 7.57
N ASP A 124 -0.94 12.39 6.56
CA ASP A 124 0.36 11.71 6.69
C ASP A 124 1.54 12.71 6.80
N LEU A 125 1.28 14.02 6.78
CA LEU A 125 2.32 15.04 6.92
C LEU A 125 2.91 15.00 8.33
N GLN A 126 4.23 15.14 8.42
CA GLN A 126 4.96 15.11 9.71
C GLN A 126 5.16 16.50 10.32
N HIS A 127 4.56 17.52 9.72
CA HIS A 127 4.64 18.92 10.13
C HIS A 127 3.28 19.60 9.91
N GLU A 128 3.07 20.71 10.61
CA GLU A 128 1.84 21.49 10.49
C GLU A 128 1.86 22.35 9.23
N GLU A 129 0.75 22.35 8.49
CA GLU A 129 0.56 23.19 7.31
C GLU A 129 -0.80 23.89 7.36
N PHE A 130 -0.87 25.12 6.86
CA PHE A 130 -2.12 25.86 6.70
C PHE A 130 -2.64 25.72 5.26
N TRP A 131 -3.85 25.17 5.11
CA TRP A 131 -4.48 24.89 3.82
C TRP A 131 -5.79 25.68 3.66
N VAL A 132 -6.06 26.14 2.44
CA VAL A 132 -7.29 26.84 2.07
C VAL A 132 -8.02 26.04 0.98
N LEU A 133 -9.30 25.74 1.20
CA LEU A 133 -10.19 25.15 0.20
C LEU A 133 -11.09 26.23 -0.39
N TYR A 134 -10.95 26.50 -1.68
CA TYR A 134 -11.83 27.41 -2.40
C TYR A 134 -13.11 26.66 -2.81
N LEU A 135 -14.27 27.28 -2.59
CA LEU A 135 -15.58 26.71 -2.89
C LEU A 135 -16.35 27.59 -3.86
N ASN A 136 -17.16 26.98 -4.73
CA ASN A 136 -18.18 27.70 -5.48
C ASN A 136 -19.47 27.88 -4.67
N ASN A 137 -20.44 28.62 -5.24
CA ASN A 137 -21.76 28.87 -4.65
C ASN A 137 -22.62 27.62 -4.39
N PHE A 138 -22.22 26.44 -4.89
CA PHE A 138 -22.87 25.16 -4.62
C PHE A 138 -22.11 24.32 -3.58
N ASN A 139 -21.16 24.92 -2.85
CA ASN A 139 -20.25 24.26 -1.90
C ASN A 139 -19.40 23.15 -2.53
N LYS A 140 -19.04 23.29 -3.81
CA LYS A 140 -18.12 22.35 -4.48
C LYS A 140 -16.73 22.96 -4.49
N VAL A 141 -15.73 22.12 -4.24
CA VAL A 141 -14.31 22.51 -4.29
C VAL A 141 -13.94 23.00 -5.69
N LEU A 142 -13.34 24.19 -5.76
CA LEU A 142 -12.78 24.79 -6.96
C LEU A 142 -11.40 24.17 -7.26
N ARG A 143 -11.07 24.01 -8.54
CA ARG A 143 -9.80 23.42 -9.00
C ARG A 143 -8.82 24.52 -9.40
#